data_AF-A0A0F8W196-F1
#
_entry.id   AF-A0A0F8W196-F1
#
_cell.length_a   1.000
_cell.length_b   1.000
_cell.length_c   1.000
_cell.angle_alpha   90.00
_cell.angle_beta   90.00
_cell.angle_gamma   90.00
#
_symmetry.space_group_name_H-M   'P 1'
#
loop_
_entity.id
_entity.type
_entity.pdbx_description
1 polymer ?
#
loop_
_entity_poly.entity_id
_entity_poly.type
_entity_poly.pdbx_seq_one_letter_code
_entity_poly.pdbx_strand_id
1 'polypeptide(L)'
;MDLKECKINEYITVKLHEDAPAVYIRNRQYKIQNFKYLDVSIDEVKSSYNLDSIDGATDKIDEKDKEERRKYVSRPFIPEYWYEKLCDNLKIWAKNDYDTKLIYGPYAFQLLRKLEIASDPIAIKVLKLEIIKRLTGDNLSIVDFLLSENYTRIYLNSDDLGQIYLNKNSGLLNTLISSKNIRFVSSILEKLDEIGDPDAKEQLKKEKYKRLKSGNPSAFWFLVNNGYLKNIGKDEINRMFEDFNYRTILNADIEEVVSLLSELNNRGVTRANKHLKNYALAKLKDIEKAEDMINWLIWEDRMNLFSKDELKSLDLKDLTIRIG
;
A
#
# COMPACT_ATOMS: atom_id res chain seq x y z
N MET A 1 35.46 18.73 2.77
CA MET A 1 36.40 18.42 3.87
C MET A 1 35.56 18.27 5.13
N ASP A 2 35.79 17.26 5.97
CA ASP A 2 34.98 17.09 7.19
C ASP A 2 35.34 18.21 8.19
N LEU A 3 34.37 19.03 8.57
CA LEU A 3 34.58 20.16 9.49
C LEU A 3 34.58 19.70 10.95
N LYS A 4 33.76 18.70 11.28
CA LYS A 4 33.66 18.07 12.60
C LYS A 4 33.23 16.61 12.48
N GLU A 5 33.60 15.80 13.47
CA GLU A 5 33.18 14.40 13.60
C GLU A 5 32.71 14.10 15.02
N CYS A 6 31.68 13.25 15.12
CA CYS A 6 31.06 12.81 16.35
C CYS A 6 30.76 11.32 16.24
N LYS A 7 31.61 10.53 16.90
CA LYS A 7 31.45 9.08 16.98
C LYS A 7 30.35 8.75 17.99
N ILE A 8 29.32 8.04 17.53
CA ILE A 8 28.16 7.66 18.35
C ILE A 8 28.43 6.29 18.99
N ASN A 9 28.87 5.32 18.18
CA ASN A 9 29.32 4.00 18.62
C ASN A 9 30.28 3.40 17.57
N GLU A 10 30.53 2.10 17.60
CA GLU A 10 31.42 1.41 16.65
C GLU A 10 30.89 1.39 15.21
N TYR A 11 29.57 1.56 15.02
CA TYR A 11 28.90 1.48 13.73
C TYR A 11 28.51 2.85 13.18
N ILE A 12 28.11 3.78 14.05
CA ILE A 12 27.50 5.06 13.69
C ILE A 12 28.47 6.21 13.95
N THR A 13 28.64 7.07 12.96
CA THR A 13 29.39 8.33 13.08
C THR A 13 28.64 9.45 12.38
N VAL A 14 28.57 10.62 13.00
CA VAL A 14 28.03 11.84 12.38
C VAL A 14 29.18 12.74 11.98
N LYS A 15 29.13 13.27 10.76
CA LYS A 15 30.15 14.20 10.25
C LYS A 15 29.49 15.47 9.74
N LEU A 16 30.06 16.62 10.07
CA LEU A 16 29.64 17.92 9.55
C LEU A 16 30.39 18.21 8.25
N HIS A 17 29.63 18.42 7.18
CA HIS A 17 30.12 18.99 5.92
C HIS A 17 29.69 20.45 5.82
N GLU A 18 30.29 21.19 4.87
CA GLU A 18 29.98 22.60 4.60
C GLU A 18 28.48 22.85 4.39
N ASP A 19 27.80 21.95 3.67
CA ASP A 19 26.39 22.13 3.33
C ASP A 19 25.43 21.55 4.38
N ALA A 20 25.78 20.43 5.02
CA ALA A 20 24.92 19.72 5.96
C ALA A 20 25.67 18.61 6.74
N PRO A 21 25.21 18.23 7.94
CA PRO A 21 25.66 17.00 8.58
C PRO A 21 25.25 15.75 7.78
N ALA A 22 25.99 14.66 7.94
CA ALA A 22 25.64 13.35 7.40
C ALA A 22 25.95 12.23 8.40
N VAL A 23 25.12 11.19 8.38
CA VAL A 23 25.33 9.97 9.18
C VAL A 23 26.12 8.98 8.36
N TYR A 24 27.01 8.24 8.99
CA TYR A 24 27.81 7.18 8.42
C TYR A 24 27.57 5.91 9.21
N ILE A 25 27.32 4.81 8.50
CA ILE A 25 27.19 3.47 9.07
C ILE A 25 28.33 2.62 8.52
N ARG A 26 29.25 2.16 9.39
CA ARG A 26 30.53 1.51 9.00
C ARG A 26 31.23 2.25 7.84
N ASN A 27 31.45 3.55 8.03
CA ASN A 27 32.10 4.45 7.06
C ASN A 27 31.34 4.64 5.73
N ARG A 28 30.12 4.12 5.58
CA ARG A 28 29.28 4.38 4.41
C ARG A 28 28.30 5.49 4.72
N GLN A 29 28.32 6.55 3.92
CA GLN A 29 27.42 7.69 4.08
C GLN A 29 25.96 7.25 3.90
N TYR A 30 25.14 7.64 4.85
CA TYR A 30 23.69 7.54 4.83
C TYR A 30 23.11 8.96 4.80
N LYS A 31 22.58 9.35 3.65
CA LYS A 31 21.94 10.66 3.47
C LYS A 31 20.54 10.61 4.07
N ILE A 32 20.36 11.30 5.20
CA ILE A 32 19.03 11.54 5.77
C ILE A 32 18.40 12.67 4.96
N GLN A 33 17.26 12.40 4.33
CA GLN A 33 16.61 13.37 3.44
C GLN A 33 15.99 14.55 4.21
N ASN A 34 15.67 14.39 5.50
CA ASN A 34 15.09 15.46 6.30
C ASN A 34 15.41 15.32 7.80
N PHE A 35 16.47 16.01 8.25
CA PHE A 35 16.95 16.00 9.64
C PHE A 35 15.91 16.53 10.65
N LYS A 36 14.90 17.28 10.20
CA LYS A 36 13.87 17.88 11.07
C LYS A 36 13.02 16.85 11.81
N TYR A 37 12.92 15.63 11.29
CA TYR A 37 12.21 14.53 11.97
C TYR A 37 13.07 13.81 13.01
N LEU A 38 14.36 14.12 13.06
CA LEU A 38 15.27 13.70 14.12
C LEU A 38 15.44 14.81 15.17
N ASP A 39 14.78 15.96 15.03
CA ASP A 39 14.80 17.09 15.98
C ASP A 39 13.85 16.92 17.16
N VAL A 40 13.07 15.83 17.18
CA VAL A 40 12.00 15.71 18.18
C VAL A 40 12.64 15.64 19.55
N SER A 41 12.53 16.72 20.31
CA SER A 41 13.14 16.81 21.62
C SER A 41 12.49 15.73 22.49
N ILE A 42 13.32 14.95 23.16
CA ILE A 42 12.90 13.99 24.18
C ILE A 42 12.02 14.68 25.25
N ASP A 43 12.11 16.01 25.37
CA ASP A 43 11.33 16.83 26.28
C ASP A 43 9.90 17.14 25.78
N GLU A 44 9.67 17.42 24.48
CA GLU A 44 8.34 17.67 23.92
C GLU A 44 7.46 16.41 23.85
N VAL A 45 8.09 15.23 23.67
CA VAL A 45 7.42 13.92 23.63
C VAL A 45 7.00 13.47 25.02
N LYS A 46 7.73 13.88 26.07
CA LYS A 46 7.39 13.53 27.45
C LYS A 46 6.28 14.40 28.04
N SER A 47 6.10 15.63 27.55
CA SER A 47 5.13 16.58 28.11
C SER A 47 3.77 16.61 27.41
N SER A 48 3.65 16.08 26.20
CA SER A 48 2.41 16.16 25.42
C SER A 48 1.85 14.78 25.06
N TYR A 49 0.80 14.41 25.79
CA TYR A 49 -0.06 13.22 25.61
C TYR A 49 0.58 11.88 26.00
N ASN A 50 -0.23 11.02 26.64
CA ASN A 50 0.02 9.59 26.81
C ASN A 50 0.25 8.92 25.43
N LEU A 51 1.44 9.06 24.87
CA LEU A 51 1.82 8.56 23.56
C LEU A 51 3.01 7.63 23.73
N ASP A 52 2.81 6.37 23.39
CA ASP A 52 3.83 5.33 23.52
C ASP A 52 5.03 5.51 22.56
N SER A 53 4.99 6.46 21.62
CA SER A 53 6.07 6.78 20.65
C SER A 53 5.86 8.14 19.98
N ILE A 54 6.95 8.68 19.38
CA ILE A 54 6.93 9.88 18.51
C ILE A 54 5.92 9.75 17.36
N ASP A 55 5.73 8.54 16.83
CA ASP A 55 4.83 8.28 15.70
C ASP A 55 3.36 8.57 16.04
N GLY A 56 2.95 8.26 17.27
CA GLY A 56 1.59 8.56 17.75
C GLY A 56 1.32 10.06 17.90
N ALA A 57 2.37 10.88 18.04
CA ALA A 57 2.26 12.34 18.09
C ALA A 57 2.12 12.93 16.69
N THR A 58 2.76 12.33 15.68
CA THR A 58 2.71 12.82 14.29
C THR A 58 1.36 12.60 13.61
N ASP A 59 0.61 11.56 13.99
CA ASP A 59 -0.70 11.30 13.38
C ASP A 59 -1.82 12.20 13.97
N LYS A 60 -1.59 12.78 15.16
CA LYS A 60 -2.56 13.63 15.89
C LYS A 60 -2.31 15.13 15.74
N ILE A 61 -1.40 15.53 14.85
CA ILE A 61 -1.02 16.94 14.65
C ILE A 61 -2.22 17.71 14.10
N ASP A 62 -2.76 18.59 14.94
CA ASP A 62 -3.90 19.43 14.61
C ASP A 62 -3.54 20.50 13.55
N GLU A 63 -4.53 21.07 12.88
CA GLU A 63 -4.28 22.02 11.77
C GLU A 63 -3.49 23.27 12.19
N LYS A 64 -3.62 23.69 13.45
CA LYS A 64 -2.86 24.80 14.06
C LYS A 64 -1.37 24.49 14.22
N ASP A 65 -1.01 23.26 14.59
CA ASP A 65 0.39 22.84 14.74
C ASP A 65 1.09 22.71 13.37
N LYS A 66 0.32 22.50 12.29
CA LYS A 66 0.84 22.56 10.92
C LYS A 66 1.24 23.98 10.51
N GLU A 67 0.63 25.01 11.10
CA GLU A 67 0.95 26.41 10.83
C GLU A 67 2.19 26.88 11.60
N GLU A 68 2.36 26.42 12.85
CA GLU A 68 3.63 26.61 13.58
C GLU A 68 4.79 25.84 12.95
N ARG A 69 4.56 24.61 12.48
CA ARG A 69 5.57 23.89 11.67
C ARG A 69 5.93 24.62 10.39
N ARG A 70 4.97 25.26 9.72
CA ARG A 70 5.25 26.11 8.54
C ARG A 70 6.16 27.28 8.88
N LYS A 71 6.04 27.89 10.06
CA LYS A 71 6.98 28.92 10.57
C LYS A 71 8.36 28.34 10.91
N TYR A 72 8.44 27.08 11.34
CA TYR A 72 9.72 26.38 11.55
C TYR A 72 10.42 26.01 10.23
N VAL A 73 9.64 25.75 9.17
CA VAL A 73 10.17 25.46 7.83
C VAL A 73 10.81 26.68 7.18
N SER A 74 10.44 27.91 7.56
CA SER A 74 11.00 29.15 7.00
C SER A 74 12.30 29.63 7.65
N ARG A 75 12.81 28.94 8.68
CA ARG A 75 14.12 29.28 9.27
C ARG A 75 15.26 28.87 8.33
N PRO A 76 16.33 29.68 8.23
CA PRO A 76 17.54 29.28 7.51
C PRO A 76 18.07 27.95 8.04
N PHE A 77 18.52 27.09 7.12
CA PHE A 77 19.19 25.85 7.49
C PHE A 77 20.58 26.19 8.06
N ILE A 78 20.83 25.83 9.33
CA ILE A 78 22.11 26.06 10.00
C ILE A 78 22.79 24.69 10.21
N PRO A 79 23.79 24.32 9.40
CA PRO A 79 24.40 22.99 9.43
C PRO A 79 24.92 22.56 10.82
N GLU A 80 25.57 23.47 11.54
CA GLU A 80 26.14 23.22 12.87
C GLU A 80 25.05 22.90 13.89
N TYR A 81 23.93 23.62 13.87
CA TYR A 81 22.80 23.37 14.76
C TYR A 81 22.26 21.94 14.58
N TRP A 82 22.05 21.54 13.32
CA TRP A 82 21.56 20.22 12.97
C TRP A 82 22.55 19.12 13.31
N TYR A 83 23.86 19.39 13.17
CA TYR A 83 24.91 18.48 13.54
C TYR A 83 24.89 18.15 15.04
N GLU A 84 24.87 19.17 15.90
CA GLU A 84 24.87 18.98 17.37
C GLU A 84 23.60 18.22 17.81
N LYS A 85 22.42 18.63 17.30
CA LYS A 85 21.14 17.95 17.57
C LYS A 85 21.14 16.48 17.18
N LEU A 86 21.62 16.19 15.97
CA LEU A 86 21.70 14.83 15.46
C LEU A 86 22.65 13.97 16.29
N CYS A 87 23.78 14.54 16.71
CA CYS A 87 24.73 13.87 17.59
C CYS A 87 24.11 13.47 18.93
N ASP A 88 23.44 14.40 19.60
CA ASP A 88 22.86 14.15 20.91
C ASP A 88 21.73 13.11 20.83
N ASN A 89 20.84 13.26 19.85
CA ASN A 89 19.72 12.33 19.69
C ASN A 89 20.21 10.92 19.30
N LEU A 90 21.19 10.79 18.41
CA LEU A 90 21.75 9.47 18.06
C LEU A 90 22.58 8.86 19.20
N LYS A 91 23.29 9.66 20.01
CA LYS A 91 23.97 9.16 21.22
C LYS A 91 22.96 8.60 22.22
N ILE A 92 21.87 9.32 22.47
CA ILE A 92 20.83 8.87 23.39
C ILE A 92 20.15 7.61 22.82
N TRP A 93 19.79 7.61 21.54
CA TRP A 93 19.17 6.46 20.88
C TRP A 93 20.07 5.21 20.95
N ALA A 94 21.36 5.33 20.61
CA ALA A 94 22.31 4.23 20.67
C ALA A 94 22.57 3.74 22.10
N LYS A 95 22.59 4.64 23.10
CA LYS A 95 22.76 4.28 24.52
C LYS A 95 21.55 3.53 25.10
N ASN A 96 20.37 3.68 24.50
CA ASN A 96 19.13 3.01 24.91
C ASN A 96 18.79 1.85 23.97
N ASP A 97 19.80 1.08 23.55
CA ASP A 97 19.65 -0.11 22.71
C ASP A 97 18.74 0.11 21.49
N TYR A 98 18.88 1.27 20.85
CA TYR A 98 18.10 1.66 19.68
C TYR A 98 16.59 1.72 19.90
N ASP A 99 16.12 2.11 21.09
CA ASP A 99 14.69 2.30 21.36
C ASP A 99 14.03 3.23 20.32
N THR A 100 13.21 2.64 19.46
CA THR A 100 12.53 3.32 18.35
C THR A 100 11.47 4.33 18.80
N LYS A 101 11.19 4.43 20.10
CA LYS A 101 10.37 5.50 20.67
C LYS A 101 11.10 6.84 20.72
N LEU A 102 12.43 6.84 20.66
CA LEU A 102 13.27 8.03 20.87
C LEU A 102 13.56 8.83 19.59
N ILE A 103 13.31 8.26 18.41
CA ILE A 103 13.39 8.95 17.13
C ILE A 103 12.20 8.55 16.25
N TYR A 104 11.84 9.38 15.25
CA TYR A 104 10.70 9.09 14.37
C TYR A 104 10.84 7.71 13.70
N GLY A 105 9.79 6.89 13.80
CA GLY A 105 9.77 5.47 13.50
C GLY A 105 10.31 5.11 12.13
N PRO A 106 9.85 5.74 11.02
CA PRO A 106 10.40 5.50 9.70
C PRO A 106 11.92 5.70 9.60
N TYR A 107 12.52 6.64 10.35
CA TYR A 107 13.98 6.79 10.38
C TYR A 107 14.64 5.77 11.30
N ALA A 108 14.05 5.43 12.45
CA ALA A 108 14.53 4.33 13.30
C ALA A 108 14.64 3.04 12.50
N PHE A 109 13.58 2.64 11.78
CA PHE A 109 13.58 1.42 10.97
C PHE A 109 14.62 1.45 9.86
N GLN A 110 14.77 2.58 9.17
CA GLN A 110 15.80 2.72 8.13
C GLN A 110 17.22 2.63 8.69
N LEU A 111 17.50 3.27 9.84
CA LEU A 111 18.80 3.20 10.50
C LEU A 111 19.09 1.79 11.03
N LEU A 112 18.12 1.17 11.71
CA LEU A 112 18.21 -0.22 12.17
C LEU A 112 18.49 -1.19 11.01
N ARG A 113 17.82 -1.02 9.86
CA ARG A 113 18.11 -1.81 8.65
C ARG A 113 19.54 -1.61 8.15
N LYS A 114 20.07 -0.38 8.18
CA LYS A 114 21.47 -0.12 7.79
C LYS A 114 22.46 -0.73 8.78
N LEU A 115 22.14 -0.73 10.07
CA LEU A 115 22.94 -1.33 11.13
C LEU A 115 22.92 -2.86 11.07
N GLU A 116 21.77 -3.45 10.77
CA GLU A 116 21.60 -4.88 10.49
C GLU A 116 22.49 -5.34 9.33
N ILE A 117 22.46 -4.61 8.21
CA ILE A 117 23.36 -4.85 7.06
C ILE A 117 24.83 -4.70 7.47
N ALA A 118 25.12 -3.82 8.43
CA ALA A 118 26.44 -3.65 9.01
C ALA A 118 26.76 -4.70 10.10
N SER A 119 25.92 -5.72 10.30
CA SER A 119 26.08 -6.78 11.28
C SER A 119 26.17 -6.30 12.72
N ASP A 120 25.48 -5.22 13.07
CA ASP A 120 25.31 -4.80 14.46
C ASP A 120 24.37 -5.79 15.19
N PRO A 121 24.85 -6.52 16.21
CA PRO A 121 24.07 -7.56 16.88
C PRO A 121 22.86 -7.01 17.64
N ILE A 122 22.95 -5.80 18.17
CA ILE A 122 21.84 -5.15 18.89
C ILE A 122 20.77 -4.77 17.86
N ALA A 123 21.16 -4.16 16.74
CA ALA A 123 20.22 -3.75 15.70
C ALA A 123 19.50 -4.94 15.05
N ILE A 124 20.20 -6.06 14.78
CA ILE A 124 19.60 -7.30 14.26
C ILE A 124 18.45 -7.76 15.16
N LYS A 125 18.69 -7.80 16.48
CA LYS A 125 17.70 -8.24 17.46
C LYS A 125 16.53 -7.25 17.57
N VAL A 126 16.84 -5.97 17.70
CA VAL A 126 15.84 -4.91 17.92
C VAL A 126 14.93 -4.76 16.71
N LEU A 127 15.47 -4.83 15.49
CA LEU A 127 14.70 -4.63 14.26
C LEU A 127 13.54 -5.62 14.13
N LYS A 128 13.80 -6.93 14.25
CA LYS A 128 12.74 -7.94 14.12
C LYS A 128 11.67 -7.78 15.21
N LEU A 129 12.09 -7.58 16.46
CA LEU A 129 11.16 -7.42 17.58
C LEU A 129 10.28 -6.18 17.44
N GLU A 130 10.85 -5.07 16.99
CA GLU A 130 10.08 -3.84 16.82
C GLU A 130 9.11 -3.96 15.64
N ILE A 131 9.46 -4.64 14.54
CA ILE A 131 8.53 -4.93 13.45
C ILE A 131 7.30 -5.68 13.99
N ILE A 132 7.51 -6.77 14.74
CA ILE A 132 6.42 -7.57 15.32
C ILE A 132 5.54 -6.69 16.22
N LYS A 133 6.17 -5.96 17.16
CA LYS A 133 5.49 -5.09 18.10
C LYS A 133 4.63 -4.02 17.42
N ARG A 134 5.14 -3.40 16.36
CA ARG A 134 4.39 -2.37 15.62
C ARG A 134 3.23 -2.96 14.81
N LEU A 135 3.39 -4.15 14.25
CA LEU A 135 2.30 -4.85 13.54
C LEU A 135 1.18 -5.31 14.48
N THR A 136 1.51 -5.58 15.75
CA THR A 136 0.52 -5.91 16.79
C THR A 136 -0.11 -4.69 17.45
N GLY A 137 0.38 -3.47 17.21
CA GLY A 137 -0.12 -2.24 17.83
C GLY A 137 -1.13 -1.48 16.95
N ASP A 138 -1.71 -0.40 17.48
CA ASP A 138 -2.84 0.30 16.84
C ASP A 138 -2.43 1.45 15.88
N ASN A 139 -1.14 1.75 15.75
CA ASN A 139 -0.69 2.81 14.85
C ASN A 139 -0.71 2.30 13.39
N LEU A 140 -1.79 2.60 12.67
CA LEU A 140 -1.96 2.13 11.29
C LEU A 140 -0.96 2.76 10.31
N SER A 141 -0.48 3.97 10.58
CA SER A 141 0.49 4.70 9.75
C SER A 141 1.85 3.98 9.71
N ILE A 142 2.36 3.58 10.88
CA ILE A 142 3.62 2.82 10.95
C ILE A 142 3.45 1.40 10.40
N VAL A 143 2.27 0.79 10.60
CA VAL A 143 1.95 -0.51 10.02
C VAL A 143 1.99 -0.39 8.48
N ASP A 144 1.27 0.54 7.87
CA ASP A 144 1.32 0.82 6.43
C ASP A 144 2.76 1.07 5.90
N PHE A 145 3.59 1.79 6.66
CA PHE A 145 5.00 1.99 6.33
C PHE A 145 5.80 0.67 6.30
N LEU A 146 5.73 -0.14 7.35
CA LEU A 146 6.45 -1.42 7.45
C LEU A 146 6.08 -2.38 6.31
N LEU A 147 4.81 -2.33 5.95
CA LEU A 147 4.19 -3.09 4.89
C LEU A 147 4.65 -2.64 3.50
N SER A 148 4.59 -1.34 3.21
CA SER A 148 5.00 -0.77 1.92
C SER A 148 6.50 -0.88 1.65
N GLU A 149 7.32 -0.75 2.69
CA GLU A 149 8.79 -0.87 2.60
C GLU A 149 9.29 -2.32 2.65
N ASN A 150 8.39 -3.31 2.55
CA ASN A 150 8.69 -4.75 2.53
C ASN A 150 9.40 -5.30 3.79
N TYR A 151 9.32 -4.64 4.94
CA TYR A 151 9.93 -5.15 6.17
C TYR A 151 9.33 -6.51 6.56
N THR A 152 8.02 -6.68 6.43
CA THR A 152 7.35 -7.96 6.71
C THR A 152 7.80 -9.08 5.79
N ARG A 153 8.06 -8.77 4.53
CA ARG A 153 8.54 -9.77 3.57
C ARG A 153 9.95 -10.26 3.89
N ILE A 154 10.80 -9.34 4.34
CA ILE A 154 12.23 -9.57 4.57
C ILE A 154 12.47 -10.24 5.93
N TYR A 155 11.79 -9.78 6.99
CA TYR A 155 12.16 -10.14 8.37
C TYR A 155 11.22 -11.12 9.06
N LEU A 156 10.02 -11.33 8.52
CA LEU A 156 9.02 -12.20 9.13
C LEU A 156 8.82 -13.45 8.28
N ASN A 157 8.86 -14.60 8.94
CA ASN A 157 8.46 -15.86 8.35
C ASN A 157 6.94 -16.04 8.46
N SER A 158 6.48 -17.18 7.98
CA SER A 158 5.08 -17.57 8.02
C SER A 158 4.57 -17.64 9.47
N ASP A 159 5.27 -18.34 10.36
CA ASP A 159 4.87 -18.49 11.77
C ASP A 159 4.76 -17.15 12.52
N ASP A 160 5.70 -16.22 12.30
CA ASP A 160 5.70 -14.87 12.87
C ASP A 160 4.39 -14.13 12.47
N LEU A 161 4.04 -14.18 11.18
CA LEU A 161 2.84 -13.54 10.65
C LEU A 161 1.56 -14.20 11.18
N GLY A 162 1.54 -15.54 11.29
CA GLY A 162 0.42 -16.29 11.87
C GLY A 162 0.15 -15.88 13.31
N GLN A 163 1.19 -15.76 14.15
CA GLN A 163 1.05 -15.32 15.53
C GLN A 163 0.56 -13.87 15.65
N ILE A 164 1.09 -12.96 14.82
CA ILE A 164 0.65 -11.56 14.77
C ILE A 164 -0.83 -11.48 14.38
N TYR A 165 -1.24 -12.27 13.39
CA TYR A 165 -2.60 -12.30 12.87
C TYR A 165 -3.61 -12.89 13.88
N LEU A 166 -3.27 -14.01 14.52
CA LEU A 166 -4.11 -14.67 15.53
C LEU A 166 -4.31 -13.79 16.78
N ASN A 167 -3.42 -12.83 17.01
CA ASN A 167 -3.67 -11.78 17.97
C ASN A 167 -4.78 -10.87 17.44
N LYS A 168 -6.02 -11.14 17.86
CA LYS A 168 -7.26 -10.43 17.46
C LYS A 168 -7.27 -8.92 17.76
N ASN A 169 -6.26 -8.43 18.50
CA ASN A 169 -6.02 -7.01 18.75
C ASN A 169 -4.89 -6.43 17.86
N SER A 170 -4.47 -7.09 16.78
CA SER A 170 -3.38 -6.58 15.95
C SER A 170 -3.84 -5.47 15.01
N GLY A 171 -3.12 -4.34 14.98
CA GLY A 171 -3.33 -3.31 13.96
C GLY A 171 -3.08 -3.79 12.54
N LEU A 172 -2.39 -4.93 12.36
CA LEU A 172 -2.33 -5.63 11.07
C LEU A 172 -3.72 -5.95 10.53
N LEU A 173 -4.62 -6.54 11.32
CA LEU A 173 -5.98 -6.87 10.85
C LEU A 173 -6.77 -5.60 10.48
N ASN A 174 -6.69 -4.56 11.32
CA ASN A 174 -7.35 -3.28 11.06
C ASN A 174 -6.80 -2.61 9.79
N THR A 175 -5.48 -2.71 9.55
CA THR A 175 -4.84 -2.21 8.34
C THR A 175 -5.25 -3.04 7.12
N LEU A 176 -5.29 -4.37 7.21
CA LEU A 176 -5.76 -5.23 6.11
C LEU A 176 -7.19 -4.90 5.71
N ILE A 177 -8.08 -4.68 6.68
CA ILE A 177 -9.49 -4.31 6.46
C ILE A 177 -9.63 -2.92 5.84
N SER A 178 -8.79 -1.96 6.26
CA SER A 178 -8.91 -0.55 5.89
C SER A 178 -8.07 -0.16 4.66
N SER A 179 -7.06 -0.96 4.31
CA SER A 179 -6.09 -0.63 3.27
C SER A 179 -6.68 -0.79 1.87
N LYS A 180 -6.57 0.29 1.09
CA LYS A 180 -6.90 0.31 -0.34
C LYS A 180 -5.81 -0.34 -1.21
N ASN A 181 -4.64 -0.65 -0.64
CA ASN A 181 -3.51 -1.19 -1.42
C ASN A 181 -3.73 -2.67 -1.69
N ILE A 182 -4.14 -3.00 -2.92
CA ILE A 182 -4.54 -4.36 -3.25
C ILE A 182 -3.39 -5.37 -3.17
N ARG A 183 -2.29 -5.07 -3.87
CA ARG A 183 -1.12 -5.95 -3.97
C ARG A 183 -0.59 -6.30 -2.59
N PHE A 184 -0.59 -5.30 -1.72
CA PHE A 184 -0.03 -5.39 -0.40
C PHE A 184 -0.84 -6.34 0.52
N VAL A 185 -2.14 -6.11 0.65
CA VAL A 185 -3.03 -6.97 1.46
C VAL A 185 -3.10 -8.39 0.91
N SER A 186 -3.07 -8.56 -0.42
CA SER A 186 -3.00 -9.88 -1.04
C SER A 186 -1.73 -10.64 -0.66
N SER A 187 -0.57 -9.97 -0.68
CA SER A 187 0.71 -10.61 -0.32
C SER A 187 0.75 -11.10 1.13
N ILE A 188 0.17 -10.36 2.08
CA ILE A 188 0.09 -10.82 3.47
C ILE A 188 -0.84 -12.01 3.60
N LEU A 189 -2.03 -11.91 3.04
CA LEU A 189 -3.02 -12.96 3.20
C LEU A 189 -2.59 -14.27 2.50
N GLU A 190 -1.84 -14.19 1.40
CA GLU A 190 -1.19 -15.36 0.77
C GLU A 190 -0.21 -16.04 1.72
N LYS A 191 0.70 -15.28 2.32
CA LYS A 191 1.62 -15.82 3.32
C LYS A 191 0.91 -16.46 4.50
N LEU A 192 -0.26 -15.95 4.87
CA LEU A 192 -1.07 -16.53 5.95
C LEU A 192 -1.81 -17.81 5.52
N ASP A 193 -2.30 -17.89 4.28
CA ASP A 193 -2.91 -19.09 3.70
C ASP A 193 -1.89 -20.23 3.55
N GLU A 194 -0.62 -19.91 3.23
CA GLU A 194 0.49 -20.88 3.18
C GLU A 194 0.73 -21.59 4.52
N ILE A 195 0.37 -20.97 5.66
CA ILE A 195 0.50 -21.56 7.00
C ILE A 195 -0.64 -22.54 7.30
N GLY A 196 -1.68 -22.58 6.46
CA GLY A 196 -2.85 -23.43 6.67
C GLY A 196 -3.79 -22.91 7.77
N ASP A 197 -3.71 -21.62 8.11
CA ASP A 197 -4.60 -20.99 9.10
C ASP A 197 -6.03 -20.83 8.51
N PRO A 198 -7.05 -21.51 9.08
CA PRO A 198 -8.41 -21.47 8.53
C PRO A 198 -9.07 -20.08 8.60
N ASP A 199 -8.78 -19.30 9.65
CA ASP A 199 -9.34 -17.96 9.84
C ASP A 199 -8.73 -16.98 8.83
N ALA A 200 -7.42 -17.07 8.57
CA ALA A 200 -6.74 -16.29 7.55
C ALA A 200 -7.24 -16.63 6.15
N LYS A 201 -7.48 -17.92 5.87
CA LYS A 201 -8.08 -18.36 4.61
C LYS A 201 -9.49 -17.80 4.43
N GLU A 202 -10.30 -17.78 5.49
CA GLU A 202 -11.63 -17.17 5.47
C GLU A 202 -11.58 -15.65 5.27
N GLN A 203 -10.71 -14.93 5.98
CA GLN A 203 -10.56 -13.48 5.81
C GLN A 203 -9.97 -13.12 4.44
N LEU A 204 -9.03 -13.93 3.93
CA LEU A 204 -8.52 -13.80 2.57
C LEU A 204 -9.65 -13.92 1.54
N LYS A 205 -10.53 -14.91 1.72
CA LYS A 205 -11.71 -15.08 0.89
C LYS A 205 -12.63 -13.85 0.98
N LYS A 206 -12.91 -13.35 2.18
CA LYS A 206 -13.76 -12.15 2.42
C LYS A 206 -13.18 -10.88 1.79
N GLU A 207 -11.87 -10.64 1.92
CA GLU A 207 -11.23 -9.44 1.40
C GLU A 207 -11.10 -9.47 -0.12
N LYS A 208 -10.72 -10.63 -0.70
CA LYS A 208 -10.79 -10.86 -2.15
C LYS A 208 -12.20 -10.56 -2.67
N TYR A 209 -13.22 -11.06 -1.99
CA TYR A 209 -14.61 -10.84 -2.35
C TYR A 209 -15.02 -9.36 -2.31
N LYS A 210 -14.71 -8.66 -1.21
CA LYS A 210 -14.98 -7.22 -1.05
C LYS A 210 -14.34 -6.41 -2.19
N ARG A 211 -13.09 -6.74 -2.55
CA ARG A 211 -12.35 -6.06 -3.62
C ARG A 211 -12.89 -6.34 -5.00
N LEU A 212 -13.29 -7.57 -5.28
CA LEU A 212 -14.03 -7.91 -6.50
C LEU A 212 -15.31 -7.08 -6.56
N LYS A 213 -16.14 -7.10 -5.52
CA LYS A 213 -17.41 -6.36 -5.48
C LYS A 213 -17.28 -4.84 -5.65
N SER A 214 -16.13 -4.25 -5.33
CA SER A 214 -15.91 -2.81 -5.46
C SER A 214 -16.04 -2.28 -6.89
N GLY A 215 -15.87 -3.15 -7.90
CA GLY A 215 -15.83 -2.76 -9.29
C GLY A 215 -14.59 -1.95 -9.68
N ASN A 216 -13.52 -1.95 -8.86
CA ASN A 216 -12.25 -1.34 -9.27
C ASN A 216 -11.55 -2.25 -10.31
N PRO A 217 -11.30 -1.77 -11.55
CA PRO A 217 -10.74 -2.61 -12.60
C PRO A 217 -9.32 -3.12 -12.30
N SER A 218 -8.45 -2.26 -11.76
CA SER A 218 -7.09 -2.66 -11.37
C SER A 218 -7.10 -3.75 -10.30
N ALA A 219 -8.04 -3.67 -9.36
CA ALA A 219 -8.23 -4.68 -8.33
C ALA A 219 -8.71 -6.00 -8.93
N PHE A 220 -9.68 -5.94 -9.85
CA PHE A 220 -10.21 -7.10 -10.55
C PHE A 220 -9.12 -7.82 -11.35
N TRP A 221 -8.38 -7.10 -12.20
CA TRP A 221 -7.34 -7.68 -13.06
C TRP A 221 -6.18 -8.25 -12.26
N PHE A 222 -5.78 -7.59 -11.17
CA PHE A 222 -4.82 -8.17 -10.24
C PHE A 222 -5.29 -9.55 -9.76
N LEU A 223 -6.57 -9.67 -9.39
CA LEU A 223 -7.07 -10.93 -8.86
C LEU A 223 -7.20 -12.04 -9.93
N VAL A 224 -7.60 -11.67 -11.14
CA VAL A 224 -7.67 -12.60 -12.28
C VAL A 224 -6.29 -13.10 -12.67
N ASN A 225 -5.32 -12.20 -12.86
CA ASN A 225 -3.98 -12.52 -13.36
C ASN A 225 -3.17 -13.38 -12.38
N ASN A 226 -3.41 -13.24 -11.08
CA ASN A 226 -2.82 -14.09 -10.06
C ASN A 226 -3.60 -15.41 -9.83
N GLY A 227 -4.60 -15.70 -10.67
CA GLY A 227 -5.29 -16.99 -10.68
C GLY A 227 -6.28 -17.23 -9.55
N TYR A 228 -6.65 -16.22 -8.74
CA TYR A 228 -7.51 -16.45 -7.57
C TYR A 228 -8.94 -16.85 -7.92
N LEU A 229 -9.40 -16.56 -9.14
CA LEU A 229 -10.72 -16.98 -9.62
C LEU A 229 -10.69 -18.37 -10.29
N LYS A 230 -9.53 -19.01 -10.42
CA LYS A 230 -9.35 -20.26 -11.18
C LYS A 230 -10.12 -21.44 -10.58
N ASN A 231 -10.23 -21.49 -9.25
CA ASN A 231 -10.81 -22.63 -8.52
C ASN A 231 -12.22 -22.37 -8.00
N ILE A 232 -12.85 -21.26 -8.38
CA ILE A 232 -14.21 -20.93 -7.94
C ILE A 232 -15.21 -21.46 -8.98
N GLY A 233 -16.17 -22.28 -8.54
CA GLY A 233 -17.19 -22.83 -9.43
C GLY A 233 -18.09 -21.73 -10.01
N LYS A 234 -18.66 -21.97 -11.21
CA LYS A 234 -19.51 -20.97 -11.92
C LYS A 234 -20.67 -20.47 -11.06
N ASP A 235 -21.35 -21.35 -10.33
CA ASP A 235 -22.47 -20.98 -9.46
C ASP A 235 -22.02 -20.15 -8.25
N GLU A 236 -20.85 -20.47 -7.68
CA GLU A 236 -20.27 -19.70 -6.59
C GLU A 236 -19.83 -18.31 -7.08
N ILE A 237 -19.16 -18.23 -8.24
CA ILE A 237 -18.85 -16.96 -8.90
C ILE A 237 -20.13 -16.16 -9.18
N ASN A 238 -21.16 -16.77 -9.76
CA ASN A 238 -22.37 -16.02 -10.12
C ASN A 238 -23.06 -15.44 -8.87
N ARG A 239 -23.16 -16.21 -7.78
CA ARG A 239 -23.65 -15.72 -6.48
C ARG A 239 -22.79 -14.61 -5.90
N MET A 240 -21.46 -14.75 -6.00
CA MET A 240 -20.53 -13.73 -5.53
C MET A 240 -20.77 -12.36 -6.21
N PHE A 241 -21.12 -12.36 -7.48
CA PHE A 241 -21.31 -11.13 -8.26
C PHE A 241 -22.76 -10.63 -8.32
N GLU A 242 -23.65 -11.12 -7.45
CA GLU A 242 -25.02 -10.62 -7.37
C GLU A 242 -25.05 -9.12 -7.01
N ASP A 243 -24.40 -8.71 -5.92
CA ASP A 243 -24.38 -7.30 -5.50
C ASP A 243 -23.16 -6.53 -6.03
N PHE A 244 -22.63 -6.95 -7.18
CA PHE A 244 -21.46 -6.32 -7.76
C PHE A 244 -21.75 -4.87 -8.19
N ASN A 245 -20.85 -3.94 -7.86
CA ASN A 245 -21.01 -2.54 -8.24
C ASN A 245 -20.54 -2.30 -9.69
N TYR A 246 -21.46 -2.42 -10.64
CA TYR A 246 -21.19 -2.15 -12.05
C TYR A 246 -20.93 -0.68 -12.37
N ARG A 247 -21.34 0.26 -11.50
CA ARG A 247 -21.23 1.70 -11.77
C ARG A 247 -19.78 2.14 -11.99
N THR A 248 -18.86 1.63 -11.19
CA THR A 248 -17.44 1.97 -11.28
C THR A 248 -16.86 1.57 -12.64
N ILE A 249 -17.23 0.37 -13.12
CA ILE A 249 -16.71 -0.19 -14.37
C ILE A 249 -17.32 0.50 -15.57
N LEU A 250 -18.63 0.74 -15.55
CA LEU A 250 -19.32 1.37 -16.68
C LEU A 250 -18.85 2.82 -16.96
N ASN A 251 -18.12 3.42 -16.02
CA ASN A 251 -17.50 4.75 -16.16
C ASN A 251 -16.02 4.70 -16.61
N ALA A 252 -15.42 3.52 -16.75
CA ALA A 252 -14.08 3.35 -17.30
C ALA A 252 -14.08 3.53 -18.83
N ASP A 253 -12.91 3.46 -19.45
CA ASP A 253 -12.80 3.44 -20.90
C ASP A 253 -13.47 2.19 -21.51
N ILE A 254 -13.76 2.25 -22.82
CA ILE A 254 -14.54 1.22 -23.51
C ILE A 254 -13.81 -0.13 -23.43
N GLU A 255 -12.50 -0.16 -23.65
CA GLU A 255 -11.71 -1.40 -23.62
C GLU A 255 -11.77 -2.07 -22.25
N GLU A 256 -11.60 -1.29 -21.17
CA GLU A 256 -11.61 -1.80 -19.80
C GLU A 256 -13.00 -2.29 -19.37
N VAL A 257 -14.06 -1.55 -19.71
CA VAL A 257 -15.46 -1.98 -19.46
C VAL A 257 -15.71 -3.34 -20.09
N VAL A 258 -15.33 -3.43 -21.35
CA VAL A 258 -15.65 -4.55 -22.22
C VAL A 258 -14.86 -5.79 -21.83
N SER A 259 -13.55 -5.63 -21.61
CA SER A 259 -12.66 -6.72 -21.23
C SER A 259 -13.09 -7.33 -19.88
N LEU A 260 -13.40 -6.48 -18.90
CA LEU A 260 -13.82 -6.94 -17.57
C LEU A 260 -15.17 -7.66 -17.60
N LEU A 261 -16.18 -7.06 -18.25
CA LEU A 261 -17.51 -7.69 -18.33
C LEU A 261 -17.47 -8.99 -19.13
N SER A 262 -16.63 -9.08 -20.16
CA SER A 262 -16.40 -10.30 -20.93
C SER A 262 -15.77 -11.39 -20.07
N GLU A 263 -14.76 -11.05 -19.26
CA GLU A 263 -14.12 -11.98 -18.34
C GLU A 263 -15.12 -12.51 -17.28
N LEU A 264 -15.96 -11.63 -16.73
CA LEU A 264 -17.03 -12.03 -15.82
C LEU A 264 -18.04 -12.96 -16.49
N ASN A 265 -18.43 -12.66 -17.73
CA ASN A 265 -19.35 -13.48 -18.50
C ASN A 265 -18.76 -14.87 -18.82
N ASN A 266 -17.49 -14.93 -19.23
CA ASN A 266 -16.77 -16.19 -19.49
C ASN A 266 -16.73 -17.09 -18.25
N ARG A 267 -16.71 -16.48 -17.05
CA ARG A 267 -16.76 -17.17 -15.76
C ARG A 267 -18.16 -17.52 -15.28
N GLY A 268 -19.20 -17.17 -16.05
CA GLY A 268 -20.60 -17.51 -15.75
C GLY A 268 -21.39 -16.46 -14.97
N VAL A 269 -20.87 -15.23 -14.84
CA VAL A 269 -21.61 -14.13 -14.21
C VAL A 269 -22.66 -13.60 -15.19
N THR A 270 -23.88 -14.12 -15.07
CA THR A 270 -24.99 -13.83 -16.01
C THR A 270 -25.40 -12.35 -16.02
N ARG A 271 -25.31 -11.65 -14.87
CA ARG A 271 -25.59 -10.20 -14.78
C ARG A 271 -24.60 -9.37 -15.59
N ALA A 272 -23.34 -9.79 -15.67
CA ALA A 272 -22.32 -9.09 -16.45
C ALA A 272 -22.67 -9.10 -17.95
N ASN A 273 -23.18 -10.21 -18.47
CA ASN A 273 -23.65 -10.31 -19.86
C ASN A 273 -24.76 -9.31 -20.18
N LYS A 274 -25.72 -9.16 -19.25
CA LYS A 274 -26.81 -8.17 -19.39
C LYS A 274 -26.27 -6.74 -19.38
N HIS A 275 -25.33 -6.43 -18.49
CA HIS A 275 -24.69 -5.11 -18.44
C HIS A 275 -23.87 -4.82 -19.70
N LEU A 276 -23.10 -5.80 -20.20
CA LEU A 276 -22.32 -5.68 -21.43
C LEU A 276 -23.22 -5.40 -22.64
N LYS A 277 -24.31 -6.17 -22.77
CA LYS A 277 -25.31 -5.95 -23.82
C LYS A 277 -25.91 -4.55 -23.77
N ASN A 278 -26.34 -4.10 -22.58
CA ASN A 278 -26.91 -2.77 -22.42
C ASN A 278 -25.89 -1.66 -22.69
N TYR A 279 -24.65 -1.83 -22.25
CA TYR A 279 -23.56 -0.88 -22.50
C TYR A 279 -23.28 -0.75 -23.99
N ALA A 280 -23.11 -1.89 -24.67
CA ALA A 280 -22.88 -1.92 -26.10
C ALA A 280 -24.05 -1.33 -26.90
N LEU A 281 -25.32 -1.63 -26.56
CA LEU A 281 -26.49 -0.97 -27.18
C LEU A 281 -26.46 0.56 -26.98
N ALA A 282 -26.07 1.03 -25.79
CA ALA A 282 -25.98 2.47 -25.53
C ALA A 282 -24.88 3.14 -26.37
N LYS A 283 -23.75 2.47 -26.57
CA LYS A 283 -22.64 2.97 -27.41
C LYS A 283 -22.96 2.90 -28.90
N LEU A 284 -23.65 1.85 -29.36
CA LEU A 284 -24.08 1.72 -30.76
C LEU A 284 -25.12 2.78 -31.17
N LYS A 285 -25.85 3.36 -30.21
CA LYS A 285 -26.76 4.50 -30.45
C LYS A 285 -26.04 5.84 -30.55
N ASP A 286 -24.79 5.89 -30.12
CA ASP A 286 -23.93 7.08 -30.18
C ASP A 286 -23.00 6.93 -31.38
N ILE A 287 -23.31 7.62 -32.49
CA ILE A 287 -22.62 7.46 -33.78
C ILE A 287 -21.10 7.64 -33.64
N GLU A 288 -20.63 8.55 -32.78
CA GLU A 288 -19.20 8.80 -32.55
C GLU A 288 -18.48 7.63 -31.86
N LYS A 289 -19.21 6.78 -31.12
CA LYS A 289 -18.66 5.63 -30.36
C LYS A 289 -19.07 4.28 -30.92
N ALA A 290 -19.93 4.26 -31.95
CA ALA A 290 -20.47 3.05 -32.52
C ALA A 290 -19.41 2.27 -33.32
N GLU A 291 -18.49 2.95 -34.00
CA GLU A 291 -17.42 2.30 -34.79
C GLU A 291 -16.51 1.44 -33.89
N ASP A 292 -15.99 2.00 -32.79
CA ASP A 292 -15.15 1.27 -31.82
C ASP A 292 -15.87 0.06 -31.24
N MET A 293 -17.15 0.21 -30.90
CA MET A 293 -17.97 -0.88 -30.35
C MET A 293 -18.23 -1.98 -31.38
N ILE A 294 -18.47 -1.62 -32.66
CA ILE A 294 -18.65 -2.59 -33.75
C ILE A 294 -17.36 -3.37 -34.01
N ASN A 295 -16.22 -2.66 -34.11
CA ASN A 295 -14.92 -3.28 -34.33
C ASN A 295 -14.59 -4.26 -33.21
N TRP A 296 -14.85 -3.87 -31.96
CA TRP A 296 -14.71 -4.76 -30.82
C TRP A 296 -15.60 -6.02 -30.90
N LEU A 297 -16.89 -5.85 -31.19
CA LEU A 297 -17.85 -6.97 -31.29
C LEU A 297 -17.46 -7.98 -32.37
N ILE A 298 -16.89 -7.50 -33.48
CA ILE A 298 -16.38 -8.34 -34.57
C ILE A 298 -15.12 -9.07 -34.11
N TRP A 299 -14.15 -8.35 -33.54
CA TRP A 299 -12.86 -8.92 -33.13
C TRP A 299 -12.99 -10.02 -32.07
N GLU A 300 -13.94 -9.87 -31.12
CA GLU A 300 -14.21 -10.87 -30.07
C GLU A 300 -15.23 -11.95 -30.46
N ASP A 301 -15.74 -11.96 -31.69
CA ASP A 301 -16.82 -12.86 -32.14
C ASP A 301 -18.06 -12.81 -31.23
N ARG A 302 -18.50 -11.59 -30.88
CA ARG A 302 -19.61 -11.32 -29.93
C ARG A 302 -20.85 -10.74 -30.60
N MET A 303 -20.97 -10.79 -31.92
CA MET A 303 -22.16 -10.32 -32.64
C MET A 303 -23.45 -11.06 -32.23
N ASN A 304 -23.32 -12.28 -31.72
CA ASN A 304 -24.42 -13.09 -31.17
C ASN A 304 -24.99 -12.55 -29.84
N LEU A 305 -24.39 -11.50 -29.25
CA LEU A 305 -24.90 -10.84 -28.05
C LEU A 305 -26.26 -10.17 -28.28
N PHE A 306 -26.57 -9.83 -29.53
CA PHE A 306 -27.81 -9.16 -29.94
C PHE A 306 -28.69 -10.08 -30.77
N SER A 307 -30.00 -9.93 -30.60
CA SER A 307 -30.95 -10.49 -31.55
C SER A 307 -30.92 -9.70 -32.86
N LYS A 308 -31.38 -10.34 -33.95
CA LYS A 308 -31.52 -9.67 -35.25
C LYS A 308 -32.42 -8.44 -35.17
N ASP A 309 -33.44 -8.44 -34.32
CA ASP A 309 -34.38 -7.33 -34.19
C ASP A 309 -33.79 -6.16 -33.39
N GLU A 310 -32.93 -6.45 -32.40
CA GLU A 310 -32.18 -5.43 -31.67
C GLU A 310 -31.20 -4.70 -32.60
N LEU A 311 -30.49 -5.43 -33.46
CA LEU A 311 -29.57 -4.84 -34.45
C LEU A 311 -30.31 -3.99 -35.50
N LYS A 312 -31.46 -4.47 -36.01
CA LYS A 312 -32.29 -3.72 -36.96
C LYS A 312 -32.85 -2.41 -36.39
N SER A 313 -32.98 -2.32 -35.07
CA SER A 313 -33.47 -1.11 -34.39
C SER A 313 -32.43 0.00 -34.26
N LEU A 314 -31.17 -0.29 -34.58
CA LEU A 314 -30.07 0.67 -34.56
C LEU A 314 -29.97 1.34 -35.94
N ASP A 315 -30.10 2.67 -35.99
CA ASP A 315 -30.00 3.44 -37.23
C ASP A 315 -28.53 3.68 -37.62
N LEU A 316 -27.84 2.58 -37.95
CA LEU A 316 -26.39 2.53 -38.22
C LEU A 316 -26.02 2.86 -39.68
N LYS A 317 -26.95 3.43 -40.46
CA LYS A 317 -26.85 3.54 -41.93
C LYS A 317 -25.70 4.44 -42.42
N ASP A 318 -25.22 5.34 -41.56
CA ASP A 318 -24.17 6.31 -41.89
C ASP A 318 -22.77 5.92 -41.36
N LEU A 319 -22.62 4.76 -40.72
CA LEU A 319 -21.33 4.31 -40.18
C LEU A 319 -20.45 3.72 -41.28
N THR A 320 -19.29 4.37 -41.50
CA THR A 320 -18.27 3.87 -42.42
C THR A 320 -17.37 2.88 -41.68
N ILE A 321 -17.73 1.59 -41.66
CA ILE A 321 -16.92 0.56 -40.98
C ILE A 321 -15.62 0.35 -41.79
N ARG A 322 -14.48 0.77 -41.23
CA ARG A 322 -13.16 0.43 -41.77
C ARG A 322 -12.75 -0.94 -41.23
N ILE A 323 -12.92 -1.98 -42.03
CA ILE A 323 -12.36 -3.30 -41.73
C ILE A 323 -10.85 -3.21 -42.01
N GLY A 324 -10.05 -3.17 -40.94
CA GLY A 324 -8.58 -3.17 -40.98
C GLY A 324 -8.00 -4.59 -41.05
#